data_AF-A0A085FTJ2-F1
#
_entry.id   AF-A0A085FTJ2-F1
#
_cell.length_a   1.000
_cell.length_b   1.000
_cell.length_c   1.000
_cell.angle_alpha   90.00
_cell.angle_beta   90.00
_cell.angle_gamma   90.00
#
_symmetry.space_group_name_H-M   'P 1'
#
loop_
_entity.id
_entity.type
_entity.pdbx_description
1 polymer ?
#
loop_
_entity_poly.entity_id
_entity_poly.type
_entity_poly.pdbx_seq_one_letter_code
_entity_poly.pdbx_strand_id
1 'polypeptide(L)'
;MSFTVKLAVFPARKAPIPYETLAGTFATLENACEAGRLALTAVTEKELSAIAPNLEPCFQKFSNGHMAAIKVPPGEVSGYLVLDEKGVEVANWTTLDKGVARVASDQTGEGNEDPTDIRLGRLRQIAWDEWDPIGIRCADHEAWRTAAAGEYDSYMLQVASILSSGGSTDEAVRYLDEIVTDHMALGPTTEAQRQSSRNTVEAVAAYLSETLNE
;
A
#
# COMPACT_ATOMS: atom_id res chain seq x y z
N MET A 1 -8.86 -12.69 20.94
CA MET A 1 -7.63 -11.91 20.76
C MET A 1 -7.91 -10.49 21.22
N SER A 2 -6.98 -9.90 21.95
CA SER A 2 -7.05 -8.51 22.39
C SER A 2 -5.76 -7.78 22.06
N PHE A 3 -5.86 -6.50 21.75
CA PHE A 3 -4.74 -5.67 21.38
C PHE A 3 -4.53 -4.54 22.39
N THR A 4 -3.26 -4.16 22.58
CA THR A 4 -2.86 -3.01 23.39
C THR A 4 -2.14 -2.01 22.50
N VAL A 5 -2.42 -0.72 22.66
CA VAL A 5 -1.77 0.34 21.89
C VAL A 5 -0.82 1.09 22.81
N LYS A 6 0.43 1.22 22.39
CA LYS A 6 1.43 2.04 23.08
C LYS A 6 1.84 3.19 22.19
N LEU A 7 1.71 4.42 22.69
CA LEU A 7 2.34 5.57 22.05
C LEU A 7 3.84 5.51 22.32
N ALA A 8 4.62 5.80 21.29
CA ALA A 8 6.06 5.69 21.32
C ALA A 8 6.72 6.84 20.55
N VAL A 9 7.93 7.17 20.98
CA VAL A 9 8.86 7.98 20.19
C VAL A 9 9.72 7.03 19.38
N PHE A 10 9.93 7.36 18.10
CA PHE A 10 10.75 6.59 17.16
C PHE A 10 12.01 7.41 16.84
N PRO A 11 13.14 7.14 17.51
CA PRO A 11 14.40 7.78 17.17
C PRO A 11 14.96 7.18 15.87
N ALA A 12 15.66 8.01 15.08
CA ALA A 12 16.29 7.54 13.86
C ALA A 12 17.21 6.33 14.14
N ARG A 13 16.90 5.20 13.49
CA ARG A 13 17.68 3.95 13.54
C ARG A 13 17.83 3.33 14.94
N LYS A 14 16.87 3.59 15.85
CA LYS A 14 16.80 2.95 17.16
C LYS A 14 15.44 2.26 17.34
N ALA A 15 15.36 1.39 18.34
CA ALA A 15 14.09 0.80 18.74
C ALA A 15 13.12 1.89 19.21
N PRO A 16 11.81 1.73 18.96
CA PRO A 16 10.79 2.64 19.48
C PRO A 16 10.83 2.66 21.01
N ILE A 17 10.57 3.82 21.60
CA ILE A 17 10.55 4.03 23.05
C ILE A 17 9.11 4.34 23.46
N PRO A 18 8.35 3.34 23.98
CA PRO A 18 7.00 3.57 24.48
C PRO A 18 7.00 4.53 25.67
N TYR A 19 6.10 5.50 25.67
CA TYR A 19 5.94 6.46 26.77
C TYR A 19 4.54 6.45 27.38
N GLU A 20 3.54 5.97 26.64
CA GLU A 20 2.15 5.91 27.11
C GLU A 20 1.47 4.65 26.58
N THR A 21 0.59 4.06 27.38
CA THR A 21 -0.30 2.97 26.94
C THR A 21 -1.72 3.51 26.94
N LEU A 22 -2.40 3.43 25.79
CA LEU A 22 -3.78 3.88 25.70
C LEU A 22 -4.67 3.05 26.61
N ALA A 23 -5.61 3.69 27.30
CA ALA A 23 -6.49 3.03 28.23
C ALA A 23 -7.43 2.05 27.51
N GLY A 24 -7.47 0.81 27.99
CA GLY A 24 -8.35 -0.25 27.49
C GLY A 24 -7.63 -1.30 26.64
N THR A 25 -8.37 -2.34 26.28
CA THR A 25 -7.95 -3.36 25.32
C THR A 25 -8.88 -3.31 24.12
N PHE A 26 -8.32 -3.49 22.93
CA PHE A 26 -9.07 -3.40 21.68
C PHE A 26 -9.40 -4.81 21.18
N ALA A 27 -10.62 -5.02 20.71
CA ALA A 27 -11.08 -6.33 20.23
C ALA A 27 -10.55 -6.68 18.83
N THR A 28 -10.16 -5.67 18.04
CA THR A 28 -9.66 -5.83 16.66
C THR A 28 -8.42 -4.99 16.44
N LEU A 29 -7.57 -5.42 15.49
CA LEU A 29 -6.37 -4.69 15.08
C LEU A 29 -6.73 -3.32 14.50
N GLU A 30 -7.79 -3.26 13.69
CA GLU A 30 -8.29 -2.02 13.09
C GLU A 30 -8.66 -0.98 14.16
N ASN A 31 -9.42 -1.37 15.18
CA ASN A 31 -9.80 -0.47 16.28
C ASN A 31 -8.58 0.00 17.07
N ALA A 32 -7.58 -0.87 17.25
CA ALA A 32 -6.33 -0.51 17.92
C ALA A 32 -5.52 0.51 17.10
N CYS A 33 -5.39 0.29 15.79
CA CYS A 33 -4.73 1.24 14.88
C CYS A 33 -5.45 2.59 14.84
N GLU A 34 -6.79 2.59 14.76
CA GLU A 34 -7.56 3.83 14.72
C GLU A 34 -7.44 4.60 16.04
N ALA A 35 -7.47 3.91 17.19
CA ALA A 35 -7.24 4.55 18.49
C ALA A 35 -5.84 5.19 18.59
N GLY A 36 -4.81 4.51 18.09
CA GLY A 36 -3.45 5.04 18.00
C GLY A 36 -3.36 6.29 17.13
N ARG A 37 -3.98 6.27 15.94
CA ARG A 37 -4.06 7.44 15.04
C ARG A 37 -4.78 8.61 15.67
N LEU A 38 -5.92 8.37 16.31
CA LEU A 38 -6.72 9.41 16.95
C LEU A 38 -5.93 10.06 18.09
N ALA A 39 -5.28 9.27 18.95
CA ALA A 39 -4.47 9.76 20.06
C ALA A 39 -3.31 10.67 19.59
N LEU A 40 -2.74 10.40 18.42
CA LEU A 40 -1.62 11.18 17.88
C LEU A 40 -2.04 12.31 16.94
N THR A 41 -3.33 12.55 16.70
CA THR A 41 -3.76 13.50 15.65
C THR A 41 -3.18 14.91 15.85
N ALA A 42 -3.29 15.47 17.05
CA ALA A 42 -2.79 16.81 17.35
C ALA A 42 -1.24 16.89 17.32
N VAL A 43 -0.56 15.83 17.76
CA VAL A 43 0.90 15.72 17.72
C VAL A 43 1.39 15.62 16.28
N THR A 44 0.70 14.82 15.48
CA THR A 44 1.02 14.57 14.08
C THR A 44 1.00 15.84 13.25
N GLU A 45 -0.03 16.68 13.40
CA GLU A 45 -0.09 17.95 12.65
C GLU A 45 1.06 18.87 13.00
N LYS A 46 1.34 19.03 14.29
CA LYS A 46 2.44 19.88 14.79
C LYS A 46 3.81 19.36 14.33
N GLU A 47 4.06 18.06 14.47
CA GLU A 47 5.31 17.44 14.03
C GLU A 47 5.49 17.55 12.52
N LEU A 48 4.46 17.24 11.74
CA LEU A 48 4.52 17.34 10.28
C LEU A 48 4.81 18.76 9.83
N SER A 49 4.18 19.78 10.43
CA SER A 49 4.50 21.18 10.12
C SER A 49 5.96 21.54 10.45
N ALA A 50 6.54 20.97 11.51
CA ALA A 50 7.92 21.23 11.89
C ALA A 50 8.95 20.50 11.00
N ILE A 51 8.63 19.28 10.57
CA ILE A 51 9.55 18.48 9.72
C ILE A 51 9.35 18.73 8.23
N ALA A 52 8.20 19.26 7.79
CA ALA A 52 7.87 19.49 6.38
C ALA A 52 8.98 20.20 5.58
N PRO A 53 9.64 21.27 6.09
CA PRO A 53 10.73 21.93 5.36
C PRO A 53 11.96 21.03 5.13
N ASN A 54 12.10 19.95 5.91
CA ASN A 54 13.20 19.00 5.88
C ASN A 54 12.80 17.63 5.32
N LEU A 55 11.55 17.47 4.89
CA LEU A 55 11.14 16.28 4.16
C LEU A 55 11.75 16.36 2.76
N GLU A 56 12.72 15.49 2.49
CA GLU A 56 13.27 15.30 1.16
C GLU A 56 12.57 14.08 0.55
N PRO A 57 11.62 14.26 -0.40
CA PRO A 57 11.11 13.16 -1.20
C PRO A 57 12.26 12.46 -1.90
N CYS A 58 12.31 11.14 -1.76
CA CYS A 58 13.15 10.30 -2.61
C CYS A 58 12.23 9.32 -3.34
N PHE A 59 12.29 9.37 -4.67
CA PHE A 59 11.58 8.42 -5.50
C PHE A 59 12.54 7.31 -5.82
N GLN A 60 12.35 6.17 -5.14
CA GLN A 60 13.13 4.99 -5.46
C GLN A 60 12.34 4.17 -6.46
N LYS A 61 12.92 4.03 -7.66
CA LYS A 61 12.38 3.16 -8.70
C LYS A 61 12.68 1.73 -8.30
N PHE A 62 11.65 1.02 -7.86
CA PHE A 62 11.74 -0.42 -7.63
C PHE A 62 11.22 -1.13 -8.88
N SER A 63 11.47 -2.43 -8.96
CA SER A 63 10.92 -3.26 -10.04
C SER A 63 9.39 -3.10 -10.15
N ASN A 64 8.69 -2.83 -9.04
CA ASN A 64 7.23 -2.70 -8.90
C ASN A 64 6.65 -1.28 -8.99
N GLY A 65 7.43 -0.30 -9.45
CA GLY A 65 6.94 1.07 -9.70
C GLY A 65 7.66 2.15 -8.88
N HIS A 66 7.07 3.35 -8.84
CA HIS A 66 7.57 4.46 -8.04
C HIS A 66 7.00 4.37 -6.62
N MET A 67 7.83 4.05 -5.63
CA MET A 67 7.45 4.32 -4.24
C MET A 67 7.81 5.76 -3.91
N ALA A 68 6.81 6.53 -3.46
CA ALA A 68 7.06 7.74 -2.72
C ALA A 68 7.74 7.32 -1.41
N ALA A 69 9.03 7.64 -1.28
CA ALA A 69 9.74 7.55 -0.04
C ALA A 69 10.13 8.95 0.40
N ILE A 70 10.42 9.08 1.68
CA ILE A 70 11.04 10.28 2.24
C ILE A 70 12.34 9.85 2.89
N LYS A 71 13.35 10.69 2.77
CA LYS A 71 14.56 10.51 3.57
C LYS A 71 14.18 10.63 5.04
N VAL A 72 14.48 9.60 5.82
CA VAL A 72 14.19 9.59 7.27
C VAL A 72 14.92 10.79 7.90
N PRO A 73 14.20 11.75 8.49
CA PRO A 73 14.83 12.89 9.13
C PRO A 73 15.66 12.42 10.34
N PRO A 74 16.73 13.13 10.70
CA PRO A 74 17.58 12.75 11.83
C PRO A 74 16.90 12.91 13.20
N GLY A 75 15.74 13.57 13.24
CA GLY A 75 14.95 13.79 14.45
C GLY A 75 14.13 12.57 14.89
N GLU A 76 13.61 12.64 16.10
CA GLU A 76 12.66 11.66 16.60
C GLU A 76 11.25 12.03 16.14
N VAL A 77 10.43 11.02 15.89
CA VAL A 77 9.03 11.20 15.46
C VAL A 77 8.09 10.43 16.38
N SER A 78 6.89 10.96 16.57
CA SER A 78 5.87 10.25 17.32
C SER A 78 5.26 9.12 16.49
N GLY A 79 4.79 8.09 17.17
CA GLY A 79 4.11 6.96 16.56
C GLY A 79 3.43 6.10 17.61
N TYR A 80 2.90 4.96 17.17
CA TYR A 80 2.35 3.96 18.06
C TYR A 80 2.77 2.54 17.65
N LEU A 81 2.71 1.65 18.63
CA LEU A 81 2.84 0.21 18.48
C LEU A 81 1.52 -0.45 18.86
N VAL A 82 1.08 -1.40 18.06
CA VAL A 82 0.00 -2.32 18.44
C VAL A 82 0.62 -3.65 18.83
N LEU A 83 0.33 -4.06 20.05
CA LEU A 83 0.81 -5.32 20.62
C LEU A 83 -0.36 -6.29 20.76
N ASP A 84 -0.12 -7.57 20.49
CA ASP A 84 -1.06 -8.65 20.80
C ASP A 84 -1.11 -8.95 22.32
N GLU A 85 -1.92 -9.95 22.69
CA GLU A 85 -2.08 -10.39 24.08
C GLU A 85 -0.79 -10.95 24.72
N LYS A 86 0.21 -11.32 23.90
CA LYS A 86 1.52 -11.80 24.35
C LYS A 86 2.55 -10.67 24.42
N GLY A 87 2.16 -9.45 24.06
CA GLY A 87 3.06 -8.29 24.00
C GLY A 87 3.93 -8.26 22.73
N VAL A 88 3.60 -9.04 21.71
CA VAL A 88 4.31 -9.07 20.42
C VAL A 88 3.76 -7.96 19.54
N GLU A 89 4.66 -7.19 18.91
CA GLU A 89 4.29 -6.18 17.93
C GLU A 89 3.66 -6.82 16.70
N VAL A 90 2.45 -6.38 16.37
CA VAL A 90 1.68 -6.82 15.20
C VAL A 90 1.44 -5.70 14.19
N ALA A 91 1.62 -4.45 14.60
CA ALA A 91 1.61 -3.28 13.73
C ALA A 91 2.33 -2.10 14.38
N ASN A 92 2.82 -1.17 13.56
CA ASN A 92 3.31 0.12 13.99
C ASN A 92 2.90 1.22 13.00
N TRP A 93 3.01 2.46 13.43
CA TRP A 93 2.74 3.63 12.61
C TRP A 93 3.47 4.84 13.20
N THR A 94 3.94 5.75 12.35
CA THR A 94 4.64 6.97 12.73
C THR A 94 4.09 8.18 12.01
N THR A 95 4.38 9.39 12.51
CA THR A 95 4.02 10.62 11.82
C THR A 95 4.65 10.74 10.43
N LEU A 96 5.77 10.05 10.18
CA LEU A 96 6.39 9.93 8.86
C LEU A 96 5.52 9.20 7.85
N ASP A 97 4.71 8.23 8.25
CA ASP A 97 3.78 7.54 7.35
C ASP A 97 2.74 8.51 6.75
N LYS A 98 2.28 9.49 7.54
CA LYS A 98 1.47 10.60 7.01
C LYS A 98 2.30 11.57 6.15
N GLY A 99 3.58 11.77 6.46
CA GLY A 99 4.48 12.56 5.64
C GLY A 99 4.68 11.97 4.24
N VAL A 100 4.88 10.65 4.17
CA VAL A 100 4.95 9.89 2.90
C VAL A 100 3.64 10.03 2.11
N ALA A 101 2.49 9.87 2.77
CA ALA A 101 1.19 10.04 2.13
C ALA A 101 0.97 11.48 1.60
N ARG A 102 1.44 12.51 2.31
CA ARG A 102 1.40 13.90 1.85
C ARG A 102 2.30 14.13 0.65
N VAL A 103 3.54 13.63 0.67
CA VAL A 103 4.44 13.71 -0.48
C VAL A 103 3.86 13.01 -1.71
N ALA A 104 3.19 11.87 -1.52
CA ALA A 104 2.47 11.19 -2.58
C ALA A 104 1.27 12.01 -3.10
N SER A 105 0.60 12.78 -2.23
CA SER A 105 -0.57 13.60 -2.58
C SER A 105 -0.21 14.98 -3.16
N ASP A 106 0.89 15.59 -2.74
CA ASP A 106 1.36 16.91 -3.23
C ASP A 106 1.85 16.83 -4.68
N GLN A 107 2.12 15.63 -5.19
CA GLN A 107 2.33 15.40 -6.63
C GLN A 107 1.02 15.30 -7.43
N THR A 108 -0.14 15.38 -6.77
CA THR A 108 -1.47 15.30 -7.41
C THR A 108 -2.28 16.62 -7.37
N GLY A 109 -1.67 17.78 -7.09
CA GLY A 109 -2.45 19.03 -7.03
C GLY A 109 -1.69 20.35 -7.20
N GLU A 110 -1.46 20.77 -8.45
CA GLU A 110 -2.00 22.01 -9.04
C GLU A 110 -1.56 22.11 -10.51
N GLY A 111 -2.51 21.94 -11.44
CA GLY A 111 -2.38 22.43 -12.81
C GLY A 111 -1.41 21.70 -13.73
N ASN A 112 -1.56 20.39 -13.89
CA ASN A 112 -1.26 19.77 -15.18
C ASN A 112 -2.14 18.51 -15.29
N GLU A 113 -3.06 18.48 -16.25
CA GLU A 113 -3.60 17.21 -16.74
C GLU A 113 -2.41 16.51 -17.41
N ASP A 114 -1.64 15.77 -16.61
CA ASP A 114 -0.58 14.90 -17.10
C ASP A 114 -1.27 13.60 -17.53
N PRO A 115 -1.28 13.26 -18.82
CA PRO A 115 -1.93 12.06 -19.35
C PRO A 115 -1.31 10.76 -18.80
N THR A 116 -0.23 10.82 -18.02
CA THR A 116 0.48 9.66 -17.48
C THR A 116 0.06 9.18 -16.08
N ASP A 117 -0.96 9.79 -15.45
CA ASP A 117 -1.39 9.36 -14.11
C ASP A 117 -2.18 8.04 -14.14
N ILE A 118 -1.48 6.94 -13.86
CA ILE A 118 -2.04 5.60 -13.77
C ILE A 118 -3.02 5.56 -12.59
N ARG A 119 -4.30 5.62 -12.91
CA ARG A 119 -5.40 5.59 -11.94
C ARG A 119 -5.48 4.20 -11.30
N LEU A 120 -5.00 4.10 -10.06
CA LEU A 120 -5.03 2.86 -9.27
C LEU A 120 -6.43 2.24 -9.20
N GLY A 121 -7.49 3.05 -9.17
CA GLY A 121 -8.87 2.56 -9.20
C GLY A 121 -9.23 1.77 -10.47
N ARG A 122 -8.66 2.14 -11.63
CA ARG A 122 -8.89 1.43 -12.90
C ARG A 122 -8.13 0.11 -12.95
N LEU A 123 -6.86 0.13 -12.54
CA LEU A 123 -6.05 -1.08 -12.39
C LEU A 123 -6.69 -2.09 -11.43
N ARG A 124 -7.19 -1.60 -10.29
CA ARG A 124 -7.93 -2.41 -9.34
C ARG A 124 -9.12 -3.08 -10.02
N GLN A 125 -9.97 -2.30 -10.69
CA GLN A 125 -11.13 -2.85 -11.40
C GLN A 125 -10.74 -3.95 -12.40
N ILE A 126 -9.64 -3.78 -13.15
CA ILE A 126 -9.12 -4.78 -14.07
C ILE A 126 -8.72 -6.08 -13.34
N ALA A 127 -8.02 -5.99 -12.21
CA ALA A 127 -7.68 -7.19 -11.41
C ALA A 127 -8.93 -7.94 -10.93
N TRP A 128 -9.95 -7.21 -10.50
CA TRP A 128 -11.23 -7.78 -10.11
C TRP A 128 -11.95 -8.45 -11.27
N ASP A 129 -11.90 -7.87 -12.47
CA ASP A 129 -12.62 -8.38 -13.64
C ASP A 129 -11.94 -9.57 -14.31
N GLU A 130 -10.62 -9.53 -14.42
CA GLU A 130 -9.88 -10.45 -15.29
C GLU A 130 -8.98 -11.44 -14.57
N TRP A 131 -8.58 -11.17 -13.32
CA TRP A 131 -7.56 -11.97 -12.64
C TRP A 131 -8.09 -12.79 -11.45
N ASP A 132 -8.70 -12.12 -10.47
CA ASP A 132 -9.25 -12.62 -9.18
C ASP A 132 -8.94 -14.11 -8.82
N PRO A 133 -7.66 -14.49 -8.62
CA PRO A 133 -7.27 -15.90 -8.54
C PRO A 133 -7.74 -16.59 -7.25
N ILE A 134 -8.01 -15.81 -6.20
CA ILE A 134 -8.55 -16.29 -4.92
C ILE A 134 -10.07 -16.06 -4.81
N GLY A 135 -10.72 -15.57 -5.87
CA GLY A 135 -12.18 -15.50 -5.99
C GLY A 135 -12.84 -14.56 -4.98
N ILE A 136 -12.21 -13.44 -4.62
CA ILE A 136 -12.74 -12.51 -3.62
C ILE A 136 -14.12 -11.98 -4.06
N ARG A 137 -14.41 -11.89 -5.37
CA ARG A 137 -15.74 -11.49 -5.88
C ARG A 137 -16.85 -12.46 -5.55
N CYS A 138 -16.53 -13.73 -5.39
CA CYS A 138 -17.49 -14.79 -5.09
C CYS A 138 -17.89 -14.82 -3.61
N ALA A 139 -17.30 -13.98 -2.75
CA ALA A 139 -17.79 -13.80 -1.41
C ALA A 139 -19.11 -12.99 -1.46
N ASP A 140 -20.22 -13.61 -1.04
CA ASP A 140 -21.60 -13.07 -1.02
C ASP A 140 -21.80 -11.78 -0.19
N HIS A 141 -20.73 -11.12 0.25
CA HIS A 141 -20.78 -9.99 1.17
C HIS A 141 -19.99 -8.80 0.64
N GLU A 142 -20.67 -7.67 0.35
CA GLU A 142 -20.04 -6.42 -0.12
C GLU A 142 -18.95 -5.87 0.81
N ALA A 143 -18.82 -6.41 2.02
CA ALA A 143 -17.74 -6.11 2.97
C ALA A 143 -16.33 -6.38 2.41
N TRP A 144 -16.19 -7.30 1.43
CA TRP A 144 -14.90 -7.50 0.77
C TRP A 144 -14.43 -6.26 0.00
N ARG A 145 -15.36 -5.44 -0.52
CA ARG A 145 -15.05 -4.20 -1.26
C ARG A 145 -14.39 -3.13 -0.40
N THR A 146 -14.42 -3.29 0.93
CA THR A 146 -13.78 -2.37 1.87
C THR A 146 -12.58 -3.04 2.55
N ALA A 147 -12.68 -4.31 2.93
CA ALA A 147 -11.64 -5.01 3.67
C ALA A 147 -10.48 -5.53 2.80
N ALA A 148 -10.74 -5.85 1.52
CA ALA A 148 -9.77 -6.45 0.60
C ALA A 148 -9.68 -5.68 -0.72
N ALA A 149 -10.17 -4.44 -0.76
CA ALA A 149 -10.25 -3.61 -1.97
C ALA A 149 -8.89 -3.49 -2.68
N GLY A 150 -7.82 -3.38 -1.89
CA GLY A 150 -6.45 -3.19 -2.37
C GLY A 150 -5.60 -4.46 -2.45
N GLU A 151 -6.19 -5.65 -2.25
CA GLU A 151 -5.46 -6.92 -2.22
C GLU A 151 -4.61 -7.15 -3.48
N TYR A 152 -5.06 -6.62 -4.62
CA TYR A 152 -4.40 -6.79 -5.91
C TYR A 152 -3.60 -5.56 -6.40
N ASP A 153 -3.63 -4.46 -5.65
CA ASP A 153 -3.10 -3.16 -6.10
C ASP A 153 -1.60 -3.24 -6.41
N SER A 154 -0.83 -3.87 -5.53
CA SER A 154 0.63 -3.98 -5.66
C SER A 154 1.02 -4.80 -6.89
N TYR A 155 0.27 -5.85 -7.20
CA TYR A 155 0.50 -6.69 -8.37
C TYR A 155 0.15 -5.96 -9.67
N MET A 156 -0.95 -5.20 -9.68
CA MET A 156 -1.34 -4.43 -10.86
C MET A 156 -0.40 -3.26 -11.14
N LEU A 157 0.10 -2.60 -10.10
CA LEU A 157 1.13 -1.58 -10.23
C LEU A 157 2.44 -2.18 -10.79
N GLN A 158 2.81 -3.39 -10.38
CA GLN A 158 3.96 -4.10 -10.93
C GLN A 158 3.77 -4.50 -12.40
N VAL A 159 2.57 -4.96 -12.80
CA VAL A 159 2.24 -5.22 -14.21
C VAL A 159 2.33 -3.94 -15.04
N ALA A 160 1.73 -2.85 -14.55
CA ALA A 160 1.78 -1.56 -15.23
C ALA A 160 3.22 -1.04 -15.35
N SER A 161 4.03 -1.18 -14.30
CA SER A 161 5.45 -0.82 -14.29
C SER A 161 6.26 -1.59 -15.35
N ILE A 162 6.05 -2.90 -15.48
CA ILE A 162 6.71 -3.75 -16.50
C ILE A 162 6.39 -3.21 -17.89
N LEU A 163 5.11 -3.01 -18.20
CA LEU A 163 4.65 -2.57 -19.51
C LEU A 163 5.11 -1.14 -19.84
N SER A 164 4.96 -0.19 -18.91
CA SER A 164 5.39 1.20 -19.10
C SER A 164 6.90 1.37 -19.20
N SER A 165 7.69 0.41 -18.70
CA SER A 165 9.15 0.41 -18.80
C SER A 165 9.67 -0.29 -20.06
N GLY A 166 8.79 -0.74 -20.96
CA GLY A 166 9.14 -1.43 -22.20
C GLY A 166 9.35 -2.95 -22.05
N GLY A 167 8.95 -3.53 -20.93
CA GLY A 167 8.88 -4.99 -20.74
C GLY A 167 7.79 -5.62 -21.61
N SER A 168 7.88 -6.93 -21.84
CA SER A 168 6.94 -7.64 -22.71
C SER A 168 5.67 -8.07 -21.98
N THR A 169 4.58 -8.27 -22.74
CA THR A 169 3.36 -8.90 -22.24
C THR A 169 3.65 -10.26 -21.60
N ASP A 170 4.51 -11.07 -22.21
CA ASP A 170 4.88 -12.39 -21.67
C ASP A 170 5.61 -12.30 -20.32
N GLU A 171 6.42 -11.26 -20.12
CA GLU A 171 7.10 -11.00 -18.85
C GLU A 171 6.10 -10.65 -17.75
N ALA A 172 5.12 -9.78 -18.06
CA ALA A 172 4.06 -9.42 -17.12
C ALA A 172 3.11 -10.59 -16.81
N VAL A 173 2.82 -11.45 -17.80
CA VAL A 173 2.01 -12.67 -17.61
C VAL A 173 2.74 -13.66 -16.71
N ARG A 174 4.04 -13.88 -16.95
CA ARG A 174 4.88 -14.73 -16.11
C ARG A 174 4.91 -14.22 -14.67
N TYR A 175 5.00 -12.91 -14.46
CA TYR A 175 4.92 -12.31 -13.14
C TYR A 175 3.61 -12.66 -12.42
N LEU A 176 2.46 -12.51 -13.07
CA LEU A 176 1.17 -12.86 -12.45
C LEU A 176 1.06 -14.37 -12.17
N ASP A 177 1.55 -15.22 -13.07
CA ASP A 177 1.60 -16.68 -12.85
C ASP A 177 2.46 -17.02 -11.62
N GLU A 178 3.62 -16.38 -11.45
CA GLU A 178 4.51 -16.56 -10.28
C GLU A 178 3.84 -16.10 -8.98
N ILE A 179 3.06 -15.01 -9.00
CA ILE A 179 2.30 -14.59 -7.81
C ILE A 179 1.26 -15.65 -7.43
N VAL A 180 0.54 -16.21 -8.41
CA VAL A 180 -0.45 -17.27 -8.18
C VAL A 180 0.20 -18.53 -7.57
N THR A 181 1.35 -18.96 -8.08
CA THR A 181 2.01 -20.19 -7.63
C THR A 181 2.77 -20.01 -6.32
N ASP A 182 3.60 -18.97 -6.23
CA ASP A 182 4.65 -18.87 -5.21
C ASP A 182 4.21 -18.01 -4.04
N HIS A 183 3.49 -16.91 -4.31
CA HIS A 183 3.03 -15.99 -3.28
C HIS A 183 1.69 -16.40 -2.68
N MET A 184 0.72 -16.76 -3.52
CA MET A 184 -0.61 -17.20 -3.10
C MET A 184 -0.69 -18.70 -2.80
N ALA A 185 0.38 -19.46 -3.11
CA ALA A 185 0.50 -20.89 -2.87
C ALA A 185 -0.68 -21.73 -3.44
N LEU A 186 -1.25 -21.31 -4.57
CA LEU A 186 -2.42 -21.96 -5.18
C LEU A 186 -2.06 -23.21 -6.01
N GLY A 187 -0.80 -23.64 -5.97
CA GLY A 187 -0.29 -24.74 -6.77
C GLY A 187 0.07 -24.32 -8.20
N PRO A 188 0.41 -25.28 -9.08
CA PRO A 188 0.84 -24.98 -10.45
C PRO A 188 -0.24 -24.26 -11.24
N THR A 189 0.15 -23.25 -12.03
CA THR A 189 -0.76 -22.49 -12.88
C THR A 189 -1.48 -23.40 -13.88
N THR A 190 -2.80 -23.45 -13.79
CA THR A 190 -3.67 -24.08 -14.79
C THR A 190 -3.78 -23.22 -16.05
N GLU A 191 -4.17 -23.79 -17.18
CA GLU A 191 -4.36 -22.99 -18.41
C GLU A 191 -5.44 -21.90 -18.24
N ALA A 192 -6.47 -22.14 -17.42
CA ALA A 192 -7.47 -21.13 -17.11
C ALA A 192 -6.90 -19.94 -16.32
N GLN A 193 -6.05 -20.20 -15.32
CA GLN A 193 -5.35 -19.16 -14.57
C GLN A 193 -4.37 -18.39 -15.46
N ARG A 194 -3.62 -19.10 -16.32
CA ARG A 194 -2.73 -18.47 -17.28
C ARG A 194 -3.48 -17.58 -18.27
N GLN A 195 -4.64 -18.03 -18.75
CA GLN A 195 -5.48 -17.21 -19.61
C GLN A 195 -6.02 -15.97 -18.88
N SER A 196 -6.35 -16.09 -17.60
CA SER A 196 -6.76 -14.95 -16.76
C SER A 196 -5.60 -13.95 -16.58
N SER A 197 -4.38 -14.43 -16.35
CA SER A 197 -3.16 -13.59 -16.34
C SER A 197 -2.97 -12.86 -17.68
N ARG A 198 -3.14 -13.55 -18.83
CA ARG A 198 -3.06 -12.93 -20.16
C ARG A 198 -4.08 -11.82 -20.36
N ASN A 199 -5.35 -12.11 -20.10
CA ASN A 199 -6.44 -11.13 -20.24
C ASN A 199 -6.18 -9.88 -19.38
N THR A 200 -5.70 -10.08 -18.16
CA THR A 200 -5.37 -9.01 -17.23
C THR A 200 -4.27 -8.10 -17.78
N VAL A 201 -3.17 -8.69 -18.27
CA VAL A 201 -2.05 -7.92 -18.83
C VAL A 201 -2.48 -7.18 -20.11
N GLU A 202 -3.30 -7.80 -20.96
CA GLU A 202 -3.85 -7.14 -22.16
C GLU A 202 -4.74 -5.94 -21.78
N ALA A 203 -5.60 -6.10 -20.77
CA ALA A 203 -6.46 -5.03 -20.28
C ALA A 203 -5.65 -3.86 -19.67
N VAL A 204 -4.58 -4.16 -18.92
CA VAL A 204 -3.66 -3.13 -18.41
C VAL A 204 -2.91 -2.45 -19.55
N ALA A 205 -2.42 -3.20 -20.54
CA ALA A 205 -1.72 -2.62 -21.69
C ALA A 205 -2.63 -1.69 -22.52
N ALA A 206 -3.88 -2.08 -22.73
CA ALA A 206 -4.88 -1.25 -23.38
C ALA A 206 -5.14 0.04 -22.58
N TYR A 207 -5.35 -0.09 -21.27
CA TYR A 207 -5.53 1.06 -20.38
C TYR A 207 -4.35 2.04 -20.44
N LEU A 208 -3.12 1.53 -20.37
CA LEU A 208 -1.92 2.38 -20.45
C LEU A 208 -1.79 3.07 -21.82
N SER A 209 -2.17 2.37 -22.90
CA SER A 209 -2.14 2.94 -24.24
C SER A 209 -3.20 4.03 -24.44
N GLU A 210 -4.36 3.89 -23.80
CA GLU A 210 -5.41 4.93 -23.78
C GLU A 210 -4.91 6.17 -23.02
N THR A 211 -4.29 5.99 -21.85
CA THR A 211 -3.77 7.12 -21.06
C THR A 211 -2.59 7.82 -21.73
N LEU A 212 -1.68 7.10 -22.40
CA LEU A 212 -0.49 7.70 -23.02
C LEU A 212 -0.75 8.45 -24.34
N ASN A 213 -1.94 8.33 -24.92
CA ASN A 213 -2.33 8.96 -26.19
C ASN A 213 -3.32 10.14 -26.03
N GLU A 214 -3.72 10.47 -24.80
CA GLU A 214 -4.48 11.68 -24.47
C GLU A 214 -3.54 12.86 -24.16
#